data_AF-W4PXM6-F1
#
_entry.id   AF-W4PXM6-F1
#
_cell.length_a   1.000
_cell.length_b   1.000
_cell.length_c   1.000
_cell.angle_alpha   90.00
_cell.angle_beta   90.00
_cell.angle_gamma   90.00
#
_symmetry.space_group_name_H-M   'P 1'
#
loop_
_entity.id
_entity.type
_entity.pdbx_description
1 polymer ?
#
loop_
_entity_poly.entity_id
_entity_poly.type
_entity_poly.pdbx_seq_one_letter_code
_entity_poly.pdbx_strand_id
1 'polypeptide(L)' 'MEEVDRQFPHYGFKSHVGYGTREHLGAISKLGITKEHRKSFKPIGELISS' A
#
# COMPACT_ATOMS: atom_id res chain seq x y z
N MET A 1 8.50 10.23 0.50
CA MET A 1 7.91 9.03 -0.15
C MET A 1 7.86 9.12 -1.68
N GLU A 2 8.57 10.08 -2.30
CA GLU A 2 8.51 10.25 -3.76
C GLU A 2 9.24 9.14 -4.53
N GLU A 3 10.28 8.54 -3.93
CA GLU A 3 10.99 7.40 -4.54
C GLU A 3 10.15 6.12 -4.54
N VAL A 4 9.36 5.90 -3.48
CA VAL A 4 8.42 4.77 -3.39
C VAL A 4 7.25 4.99 -4.36
N ASP A 5 6.74 6.22 -4.45
CA ASP A 5 5.70 6.60 -5.42
C ASP A 5 6.18 6.40 -6.86
N ARG A 6 7.44 6.72 -7.18
CA ARG A 6 8.01 6.41 -8.51
C ARG A 6 8.10 4.91 -8.79
N GLN A 7 8.39 4.09 -7.78
CA GLN A 7 8.38 2.63 -7.92
C GLN A 7 6.95 2.05 -7.97
N PHE A 8 5.99 2.71 -7.31
CA PHE A 8 4.61 2.26 -7.15
C PHE A 8 3.61 3.41 -7.39
N PRO A 9 3.54 3.96 -8.61
CA PRO A 9 2.77 5.19 -8.90
C PRO A 9 1.27 5.00 -8.72
N HIS A 10 0.80 3.76 -8.80
CA HIS A 10 -0.61 3.41 -8.64
C HIS A 10 -1.07 3.31 -7.17
N TYR A 11 -0.15 3.36 -6.21
CA TYR A 11 -0.46 3.23 -4.78
C TYR A 11 -0.62 4.57 -4.06
N GLY A 12 -0.32 5.69 -4.73
CA GLY A 12 -0.51 7.03 -4.16
C GLY A 12 0.35 7.32 -2.93
N PHE A 13 1.51 6.67 -2.81
CA PHE A 13 2.41 6.84 -1.68
C PHE A 13 2.81 8.30 -1.45
N LYS A 14 2.90 9.10 -2.52
CA LYS A 14 3.15 10.54 -2.42
C LYS A 14 2.01 11.31 -1.74
N SER A 15 0.75 10.90 -1.92
CA SER A 15 -0.41 11.59 -1.33
C SER A 15 -0.68 11.19 0.11
N HIS A 16 -0.44 9.92 0.47
CA HIS A 16 -0.89 9.38 1.77
C HIS A 16 0.27 9.07 2.71
N VAL A 17 1.52 9.17 2.24
CA VAL A 17 2.73 8.84 2.99
C VAL A 17 2.67 7.43 3.62
N GLY A 18 1.99 6.48 2.96
CA GLY A 18 1.87 5.09 3.44
C GLY A 18 0.75 4.85 4.45
N TYR A 19 -0.10 5.83 4.74
CA TYR A 19 -1.32 5.60 5.48
C TYR A 19 -2.33 4.83 4.64
N GLY A 20 -3.02 3.86 5.27
CA GLY A 20 -4.00 2.99 4.64
C GLY A 20 -5.31 3.70 4.29
N THR A 21 -5.27 4.66 3.38
CA THR A 21 -6.45 5.32 2.83
C THR A 21 -7.25 4.35 1.96
N ARG A 22 -8.53 4.64 1.73
CA ARG A 22 -9.39 3.82 0.85
C ARG A 22 -8.81 3.64 -0.54
N GLU A 23 -8.16 4.67 -1.08
CA GLU A 23 -7.46 4.60 -2.37
C GLU A 23 -6.30 3.62 -2.31
N HIS A 24 -5.48 3.69 -1.26
CA HIS A 24 -4.35 2.78 -1.05
C HIS A 24 -4.83 1.33 -0.91
N LEU A 25 -5.88 1.09 -0.14
CA LEU A 25 -6.48 -0.24 0.00
C LEU A 25 -7.08 -0.75 -1.32
N GLY A 26 -7.68 0.13 -2.10
CA GLY A 26 -8.16 -0.19 -3.44
C GLY A 26 -7.03 -0.57 -4.39
N ALA A 27 -5.88 0.12 -4.32
CA ALA A 27 -4.68 -0.21 -5.07
C ALA A 27 -4.11 -1.57 -4.63
N ILE A 28 -3.99 -1.82 -3.33
CA ILE A 28 -3.53 -3.10 -2.78
C ILE A 28 -4.45 -4.26 -3.18
N SER A 29 -5.77 -4.05 -3.14
CA SER A 29 -6.73 -5.08 -3.56
C SER A 29 -6.65 -5.40 -5.05
N LYS A 30 -6.24 -4.45 -5.90
CA LYS A 30 -6.14 -4.62 -7.36
C LYS A 30 -4.77 -5.12 -7.81
N LEU A 31 -3.71 -4.66 -7.16
CA LEU A 31 -2.31 -4.86 -7.58
C LEU A 31 -1.52 -5.78 -6.64
N GLY A 32 -2.07 -6.10 -5.47
CA GLY A 32 -1.42 -6.88 -4.42
C GLY A 32 -0.68 -6.01 -3.41
N ILE A 33 -0.04 -6.66 -2.43
CA ILE A 33 0.88 -5.98 -1.51
C ILE A 33 2.29 -5.90 -2.13
N THR A 34 3.01 -4.81 -1.83
CA THR A 34 4.40 -4.61 -2.27
C THR A 34 5.38 -4.83 -1.12
N LYS A 35 6.68 -4.91 -1.43
CA LYS A 35 7.78 -5.01 -0.45
C LYS A 35 7.78 -3.90 0.62
N GLU A 36 7.24 -2.73 0.28
CA GLU A 36 7.17 -1.57 1.19
C GLU A 36 6.06 -1.71 2.23
N HIS A 37 5.10 -2.61 2.01
CA HIS A 37 3.97 -2.80 2.91
C HIS A 37 4.39 -3.67 4.10
N ARG A 38 4.20 -3.14 5.30
CA ARG A 38 4.56 -3.86 6.53
C ARG A 38 3.50 -4.91 6.86
N LYS A 39 3.92 -6.18 6.75
CA LYS A 39 3.35 -7.43 7.26
C LYS A 39 2.39 -7.26 8.45
N SER A 40 2.96 -6.63 9.47
CA SER A 40 2.42 -6.57 10.83
C SER A 40 1.46 -5.42 11.06
N PHE A 41 1.32 -4.48 10.12
CA PHE A 41 0.39 -3.36 10.27
C PHE A 41 -0.98 -3.73 9.73
N LYS A 42 -2.02 -3.49 10.54
CA LYS A 42 -3.40 -3.54 10.03
C LYS A 42 -3.65 -2.35 9.12
N PRO A 43 -4.29 -2.53 7.94
CA PRO A 43 -5.00 -3.74 7.47
C PRO A 43 -4.19 -4.67 6.55
N ILE A 44 -2.89 -4.42 6.33
CA ILE A 44 -2.05 -5.21 5.41
C ILE A 44 -1.93 -6.67 5.86
N GLY A 45 -1.74 -6.91 7.16
CA GLY A 45 -1.66 -8.28 7.69
C GLY A 45 -2.93 -9.10 7.46
N GLU A 46 -4.09 -8.46 7.47
CA GLU A 46 -5.38 -9.13 7.21
C GLU A 46 -5.57 -9.46 5.74
N LEU A 47 -5.05 -8.62 4.83
CA LEU A 47 -5.08 -8.87 3.38
C LEU A 47 -4.21 -10.04 2.92
N ILE A 48 -3.19 -10.40 3.70
CA ILE A 48 -2.22 -11.46 3.35
C ILE A 48 -2.60 -12.81 4.00
N SER A 49 -3.39 -12.78 5.06
CA SER A 49 -3.77 -13.98 5.81
C SER A 49 -4.99 -14.71 5.22
N SER A 50 -5.34 -14.44 3.95
CA SER A 50 -6.51 -14.99 3.27
C SER A 50 -6.17 -15.87 2.08
#